data_AF-A0A5B1AWU1-F1
#
_entry.id   AF-A0A5B1AWU1-F1
#
_cell.length_a   1.000
_cell.length_b   1.000
_cell.length_c   1.000
_cell.angle_alpha   90.00
_cell.angle_beta   90.00
_cell.angle_gamma   90.00
#
_symmetry.space_group_name_H-M   'P 1'
#
loop_
_entity.id
_entity.type
_entity.pdbx_description
1 polymer ?
#
loop_
_entity_poly.entity_id
_entity_poly.type
_entity_poly.pdbx_seq_one_letter_code
_entity_poly.pdbx_strand_id
1 'polypeptide(L)'
;APPLAGATAAATAGAIAGDSASRSAEQQRLRRIVEAVARQEPAISWAAGLRDNGQVTLMVTDLAGGWIPPHVHLPAHITLLEPAPRRHDASVEDLLGVVTLAAVHHPHGYIGEAGPDTPALTGDRTARTTAKVDELGPTLAEAVRRRDGLPRIAQAVAIAAARNYGVPDNEAELLHERATEIQQT
;
A
#
# COMPACT_ATOMS: atom_id res chain seq x y z
N ALA A 1 43.02 -15.17 36.98
CA ALA A 1 42.39 -14.12 36.15
C ALA A 1 41.01 -14.63 35.73
N PRO A 2 39.93 -13.83 35.73
CA PRO A 2 38.57 -14.35 35.60
C PRO A 2 38.19 -14.48 34.11
N PRO A 3 38.02 -15.71 33.57
CA PRO A 3 37.58 -15.90 32.19
C PRO A 3 36.07 -15.61 32.02
N LEU A 4 35.28 -15.71 33.10
CA LEU A 4 33.82 -15.50 33.03
C LEU A 4 33.43 -14.05 32.70
N ALA A 5 34.12 -13.05 33.26
CA ALA A 5 33.80 -11.64 33.04
C ALA A 5 34.02 -11.21 31.57
N GLY A 6 35.07 -11.74 30.94
CA GLY A 6 35.37 -11.52 29.52
C GLY A 6 34.36 -12.20 28.60
N ALA A 7 33.90 -13.41 28.94
CA ALA A 7 32.91 -14.14 28.17
C ALA A 7 31.52 -13.45 28.20
N THR A 8 31.09 -12.93 29.36
CA THR A 8 29.83 -12.16 29.46
C THR A 8 29.89 -10.82 28.73
N ALA A 9 31.04 -10.13 28.74
CA ALA A 9 31.22 -8.89 27.98
C ALA A 9 31.22 -9.14 26.45
N ALA A 10 31.87 -10.21 25.99
CA ALA A 10 31.86 -10.59 24.58
C ALA A 10 30.46 -11.03 24.10
N ALA A 11 29.71 -11.78 24.93
CA ALA A 11 28.35 -12.22 24.61
C ALA A 11 27.37 -11.04 24.51
N THR A 12 27.46 -10.06 25.42
CA THR A 12 26.63 -8.85 25.38
C THR A 12 26.96 -7.95 24.19
N ALA A 13 28.24 -7.75 23.87
CA ALA A 13 28.66 -7.03 22.67
C ALA A 13 28.20 -7.71 21.37
N GLY A 14 28.31 -9.04 21.31
CA GLY A 14 27.82 -9.85 20.18
C GLY A 14 26.31 -9.77 20.00
N ALA A 15 25.54 -9.78 21.09
CA ALA A 15 24.09 -9.60 21.06
C ALA A 15 23.69 -8.21 20.54
N ILE A 16 24.32 -7.15 21.05
CA ILE A 16 24.05 -5.76 20.60
C ILE A 16 24.39 -5.58 19.10
N ALA A 17 25.51 -6.16 18.65
CA ALA A 17 25.90 -6.14 17.25
C ALA A 17 24.90 -6.91 16.37
N GLY A 18 24.42 -8.07 16.84
CA GLY A 18 23.40 -8.89 16.17
C GLY A 18 22.07 -8.13 16.03
N ASP A 19 21.59 -7.50 17.09
CA ASP A 19 20.35 -6.71 17.09
C ASP A 19 20.45 -5.52 16.12
N SER A 20 21.60 -4.84 16.10
CA SER A 20 21.85 -3.70 15.20
C SER A 20 21.87 -4.14 13.73
N ALA A 21 22.50 -5.27 13.43
CA ALA A 21 22.53 -5.83 12.08
C ALA A 21 21.12 -6.27 11.61
N SER A 22 20.36 -6.92 12.51
CA SER A 22 18.97 -7.31 12.24
C SER A 22 18.09 -6.10 11.93
N ARG A 23 18.16 -5.05 12.76
CA ARG A 23 17.41 -3.81 12.56
C ARG A 23 17.77 -3.12 11.23
N SER A 24 19.05 -3.11 10.87
CA SER A 24 19.51 -2.57 9.58
C SER A 24 18.94 -3.36 8.40
N ALA A 25 18.94 -4.69 8.48
CA ALA A 25 18.39 -5.56 7.44
C ALA A 25 16.87 -5.35 7.28
N GLU A 26 16.12 -5.19 8.38
CA GLU A 26 14.70 -4.87 8.36
C GLU A 26 14.43 -3.50 7.73
N GLN A 27 15.23 -2.49 8.06
CA GLN A 27 15.10 -1.14 7.48
C GLN A 27 15.30 -1.19 5.97
N GLN A 28 16.32 -1.91 5.50
CA GLN A 28 16.58 -2.09 4.09
C GLN A 28 15.46 -2.88 3.39
N ARG A 29 14.89 -3.89 4.06
CA ARG A 29 13.72 -4.63 3.55
C ARG A 29 12.51 -3.69 3.37
N LEU A 30 12.17 -2.89 4.37
CA LEU A 30 11.06 -1.91 4.26
C LEU A 30 11.31 -0.91 3.14
N ARG A 31 12.55 -0.41 3.02
CA ARG A 31 12.92 0.51 1.96
C ARG A 31 12.70 -0.11 0.57
N ARG A 32 13.12 -1.36 0.36
CA ARG A 32 12.88 -2.06 -0.92
C ARG A 32 11.39 -2.27 -1.22
N ILE A 33 10.57 -2.50 -0.19
CA ILE A 33 9.10 -2.59 -0.32
C ILE A 33 8.52 -1.25 -0.81
N VAL A 34 8.90 -0.15 -0.16
CA VAL A 34 8.44 1.20 -0.54
C VAL A 34 8.92 1.57 -1.94
N GLU A 35 10.18 1.30 -2.27
CA GLU A 35 10.75 1.57 -3.60
C GLU A 35 10.05 0.74 -4.70
N ALA A 36 9.60 -0.48 -4.40
CA ALA A 36 8.88 -1.33 -5.37
C ALA A 36 7.50 -0.76 -5.75
N VAL A 37 6.77 -0.16 -4.80
CA VAL A 37 5.50 0.53 -5.09
C VAL A 37 5.73 1.91 -5.69
N ALA A 38 6.69 2.66 -5.16
CA ALA A 38 7.02 4.01 -5.65
C ALA A 38 7.52 3.99 -7.10
N ARG A 39 8.17 2.91 -7.56
CA ARG A 39 8.57 2.77 -8.97
C ARG A 39 7.38 2.69 -9.93
N GLN A 40 6.23 2.21 -9.46
CA GLN A 40 5.01 2.14 -10.26
C GLN A 40 4.26 3.48 -10.27
N GLU A 41 4.33 4.25 -9.18
CA GLU A 41 3.70 5.56 -9.05
C GLU A 41 4.58 6.51 -8.21
N PRO A 42 5.58 7.16 -8.83
CA PRO A 42 6.59 7.96 -8.11
C PRO A 42 6.12 9.35 -7.72
N ALA A 43 4.97 9.79 -8.27
CA ALA A 43 4.42 11.14 -8.08
C ALA A 43 3.69 11.32 -6.75
N ILE A 44 3.47 10.26 -5.97
CA ILE A 44 2.78 10.30 -4.67
C ILE A 44 3.65 9.80 -3.53
N SER A 45 3.29 10.16 -2.30
CA SER A 45 3.99 9.69 -1.10
C SER A 45 3.62 8.24 -0.80
N TRP A 46 4.60 7.47 -0.35
CA TRP A 46 4.44 6.10 0.08
C TRP A 46 5.15 5.89 1.41
N ALA A 47 4.57 5.14 2.33
CA ALA A 47 5.28 4.72 3.54
C ALA A 47 4.90 3.32 3.98
N ALA A 48 5.91 2.53 4.34
CA ALA A 48 5.72 1.20 4.92
C ALA A 48 6.28 1.17 6.33
N GLY A 49 5.57 0.52 7.25
CA GLY A 49 5.98 0.42 8.64
C GLY A 49 5.69 -0.94 9.26
N LEU A 50 6.51 -1.31 10.24
CA LEU A 50 6.32 -2.52 11.03
C LEU A 50 5.44 -2.23 12.25
N ARG A 51 4.31 -2.93 12.33
CA ARG A 51 3.38 -2.96 13.48
C ARG A 51 3.46 -4.30 14.19
N ASP A 52 2.84 -4.35 15.37
CA ASP A 52 2.67 -5.58 16.16
C ASP A 52 3.99 -6.35 16.36
N ASN A 53 5.02 -5.62 16.83
CA ASN A 53 6.38 -6.15 17.04
C ASN A 53 7.00 -6.81 15.80
N GLY A 54 6.77 -6.23 14.62
CA GLY A 54 7.36 -6.70 13.36
C GLY A 54 6.54 -7.74 12.61
N GLN A 55 5.39 -8.17 13.15
CA GLN A 55 4.55 -9.19 12.51
C GLN A 55 3.76 -8.65 11.32
N VAL A 56 3.41 -7.36 11.34
CA VAL A 56 2.57 -6.73 10.32
C VAL A 56 3.37 -5.67 9.58
N THR A 57 3.50 -5.79 8.27
CA THR A 57 4.03 -4.72 7.41
C THR A 57 2.85 -3.94 6.83
N LEU A 58 2.59 -2.75 7.38
CA LEU A 58 1.56 -1.83 6.89
C LEU A 58 2.12 -1.01 5.72
N MET A 59 1.33 -0.82 4.67
CA MET A 59 1.62 0.08 3.54
C MET A 59 0.55 1.17 3.47
N VAL A 60 0.97 2.42 3.29
CA VAL A 60 0.07 3.57 3.14
C VAL A 60 0.53 4.52 2.03
N THR A 61 -0.43 5.27 1.50
CA THR A 61 -0.25 6.49 0.71
C THR A 61 -1.23 7.56 1.20
N ASP A 62 -0.81 8.82 1.13
CA ASP A 62 -1.63 9.98 1.52
C ASP A 62 -2.62 10.40 0.42
N LEU A 63 -2.57 9.79 -0.77
CA LEU A 63 -3.42 10.12 -1.92
C LEU A 63 -4.91 10.23 -1.58
N ALA A 64 -5.43 9.27 -0.80
CA ALA A 64 -6.84 9.23 -0.39
C ALA A 64 -7.01 8.47 0.94
N GLY A 65 -6.33 8.95 1.99
CA GLY A 65 -6.49 8.41 3.35
C GLY A 65 -6.11 6.93 3.49
N GLY A 66 -5.12 6.47 2.75
CA GLY A 66 -4.65 5.07 2.74
C GLY A 66 -5.20 4.18 1.63
N TRP A 67 -6.07 4.68 0.75
CA TRP A 67 -6.49 3.92 -0.44
C TRP A 67 -5.34 3.76 -1.44
N ILE A 68 -5.09 2.53 -1.89
CA ILE A 68 -4.04 2.22 -2.86
C ILE A 68 -4.62 2.17 -4.28
N PRO A 69 -4.09 2.96 -5.24
CA PRO A 69 -4.51 2.94 -6.64
C PRO A 69 -4.49 1.53 -7.26
N PRO A 70 -5.41 1.22 -8.18
CA PRO A 70 -5.56 -0.13 -8.73
C PRO A 70 -4.41 -0.56 -9.66
N HIS A 71 -3.70 0.40 -10.27
CA HIS A 71 -2.54 0.12 -11.13
C HIS A 71 -1.26 -0.19 -10.34
N VAL A 72 -1.25 0.08 -9.03
CA VAL A 72 -0.10 -0.22 -8.17
C VAL A 72 -0.24 -1.64 -7.62
N HIS A 73 0.64 -2.52 -8.04
CA HIS A 73 0.74 -3.88 -7.53
C HIS A 73 1.52 -3.94 -6.21
N LEU A 74 1.00 -4.70 -5.26
CA LEU A 74 1.55 -4.79 -3.91
C LEU A 74 2.50 -5.98 -3.73
N PRO A 75 3.62 -5.82 -3.00
CA PRO A 75 4.43 -6.93 -2.54
C PRO A 75 3.63 -7.92 -1.67
N ALA A 76 4.12 -9.15 -1.57
CA ALA A 76 3.53 -10.14 -0.66
C ALA A 76 3.58 -9.71 0.81
N HIS A 77 2.64 -10.20 1.62
CA HIS A 77 2.56 -9.98 3.08
C HIS A 77 2.43 -8.50 3.49
N ILE A 78 1.78 -7.70 2.65
CA ILE A 78 1.40 -6.32 2.96
C ILE A 78 -0.02 -6.29 3.54
N THR A 79 -0.20 -5.48 4.58
CA THR A 79 -1.50 -5.10 5.13
C THR A 79 -1.78 -3.66 4.77
N LEU A 80 -3.04 -3.32 4.49
CA LEU A 80 -3.51 -1.96 4.21
C LEU A 80 -4.31 -1.42 5.39
N LEU A 81 -4.50 -0.11 5.42
CA LEU A 81 -5.43 0.51 6.36
C LEU A 81 -6.88 0.10 6.01
N GLU A 82 -7.66 -0.26 7.03
CA GLU A 82 -9.10 -0.48 6.86
C GLU A 82 -9.79 0.80 6.33
N PRO A 83 -10.85 0.68 5.50
CA PRO A 83 -11.62 1.84 5.05
C PRO A 83 -12.25 2.58 6.24
N ALA A 84 -11.84 3.84 6.46
CA ALA A 84 -12.40 4.69 7.50
C ALA A 84 -12.21 6.17 7.15
N PRO A 85 -13.06 7.10 7.62
CA PRO A 85 -12.81 8.52 7.51
C PRO A 85 -11.50 8.90 8.20
N ARG A 86 -10.66 9.66 7.50
CA ARG A 86 -9.41 10.20 8.02
C ARG A 86 -9.32 11.68 7.70
N ARG A 87 -8.44 12.38 8.42
CA ARG A 87 -8.08 13.77 8.10
C ARG A 87 -7.57 13.85 6.66
N HIS A 88 -8.06 14.85 5.92
CA HIS A 88 -7.70 15.06 4.51
C HIS A 88 -6.25 15.50 4.32
N ASP A 89 -5.66 16.09 5.36
CA ASP A 89 -4.29 16.62 5.40
C ASP A 89 -3.32 15.69 6.17
N ALA A 90 -3.74 14.45 6.48
CA ALA A 90 -2.87 13.47 7.14
C ALA A 90 -1.75 13.03 6.18
N SER A 91 -0.50 13.19 6.62
CA SER A 91 0.66 12.70 5.86
C SER A 91 0.78 11.17 5.92
N VAL A 92 1.67 10.58 5.12
CA VAL A 92 1.96 9.15 5.19
C VAL A 92 2.49 8.71 6.57
N GLU A 93 3.22 9.57 7.27
CA GLU A 93 3.68 9.33 8.64
C GLU A 93 2.52 9.34 9.64
N ASP A 94 1.59 10.30 9.51
CA ASP A 94 0.36 10.34 10.32
C ASP A 94 -0.48 9.06 10.11
N LEU A 95 -0.57 8.60 8.86
CA LEU A 95 -1.31 7.39 8.48
C LEU A 95 -0.65 6.10 8.99
N LEU A 96 0.69 6.04 9.02
CA LEU A 96 1.43 4.91 9.60
C LEU A 96 1.19 4.76 11.10
N GLY A 97 0.96 5.86 11.83
CA GLY A 97 0.76 5.84 13.27
C GLY A 97 1.93 5.21 14.03
N VAL A 98 1.63 4.40 15.04
CA VAL A 98 2.66 3.76 15.88
C VAL A 98 3.28 2.56 15.15
N VAL A 99 4.57 2.66 14.83
CA VAL A 99 5.38 1.62 14.17
C VAL A 99 6.75 1.52 14.82
N THR A 100 7.36 0.33 14.82
CA THR A 100 8.71 0.12 15.36
C THR A 100 9.82 0.56 14.41
N LEU A 101 9.53 0.49 13.11
CA LEU A 101 10.42 0.84 12.01
C LEU A 101 9.59 1.32 10.82
N ALA A 102 10.12 2.28 10.05
CA ALA A 102 9.42 2.85 8.90
C ALA A 102 10.40 3.18 7.77
N ALA A 103 9.90 3.05 6.54
CA ALA A 103 10.51 3.63 5.35
C ALA A 103 9.49 4.51 4.65
N VAL A 104 9.95 5.63 4.10
CA VAL A 104 9.12 6.62 3.42
C VAL A 104 9.75 6.98 2.09
N HIS A 105 8.90 7.15 1.08
CA HIS A 105 9.21 7.78 -0.19
C HIS A 105 8.32 9.01 -0.32
N HIS A 106 8.93 10.15 -0.63
CA HIS A 106 8.21 11.37 -0.96
C HIS A 106 8.14 11.53 -2.49
N PRO A 107 7.14 12.25 -3.01
CA PRO A 107 7.00 12.52 -4.43
C PRO A 107 8.31 12.97 -5.07
N HIS A 108 8.66 12.36 -6.20
CA HIS A 108 9.90 12.67 -6.95
C HIS A 108 11.21 12.41 -6.16
N GLY A 109 11.13 11.68 -5.04
CA GLY A 109 12.29 11.17 -4.34
C GLY A 109 13.10 10.22 -5.22
N TYR A 110 14.40 10.10 -4.92
CA TYR A 110 15.26 9.17 -5.64
C TYR A 110 14.82 7.72 -5.37
N ILE A 111 14.57 6.97 -6.44
CA ILE A 111 14.24 5.54 -6.40
C ILE A 111 15.41 4.78 -7.03
N GLY A 112 15.98 3.83 -6.30
CA GLY A 112 17.03 2.98 -6.83
C GLY A 112 16.53 2.04 -7.93
N GLU A 113 17.46 1.62 -8.81
CA GLU A 113 17.19 0.60 -9.83
C GLU A 113 16.71 -0.72 -9.20
N ALA A 114 15.84 -1.43 -9.92
CA ALA A 114 15.38 -2.74 -9.49
C ALA A 114 16.55 -3.73 -9.50
N GLY A 115 16.84 -4.32 -8.34
CA GLY A 115 17.88 -5.35 -8.18
C GLY A 115 17.31 -6.75 -7.94
N PRO A 116 18.17 -7.76 -7.72
CA PRO A 116 17.77 -9.14 -7.42
C PRO A 116 16.90 -9.25 -6.16
N ASP A 117 17.12 -8.35 -5.20
CA ASP A 117 16.39 -8.31 -3.93
C ASP A 117 15.07 -7.52 -3.99
N THR A 118 14.63 -7.13 -5.19
CA THR A 118 13.35 -6.43 -5.37
C THR A 118 12.19 -7.37 -5.01
N PRO A 119 11.29 -6.97 -4.11
CA PRO A 119 10.15 -7.81 -3.72
C PRO A 119 9.26 -8.16 -4.91
N ALA A 120 8.81 -9.41 -4.97
CA ALA A 120 7.81 -9.84 -5.94
C ALA A 120 6.43 -9.23 -5.64
N LEU A 121 5.76 -8.72 -6.67
CA LEU A 121 4.47 -8.02 -6.58
C LEU A 121 3.30 -9.01 -6.69
N THR A 122 3.11 -9.83 -5.66
CA THR A 122 2.12 -10.92 -5.65
C THR A 122 1.06 -10.79 -4.56
N GLY A 123 1.04 -9.67 -3.83
CA GLY A 123 0.24 -9.47 -2.63
C GLY A 123 -1.17 -8.91 -2.84
N ASP A 124 -1.50 -8.44 -4.05
CA ASP A 124 -2.72 -7.66 -4.30
C ASP A 124 -4.00 -8.33 -3.78
N ARG A 125 -4.20 -9.61 -4.08
CA ARG A 125 -5.43 -10.32 -3.68
C ARG A 125 -5.60 -10.32 -2.16
N THR A 126 -4.56 -10.66 -1.41
CA THR A 126 -4.62 -10.74 0.05
C THR A 126 -4.75 -9.35 0.67
N ALA A 127 -3.96 -8.37 0.19
CA ALA A 127 -3.93 -7.03 0.76
C ALA A 127 -5.22 -6.23 0.53
N ARG A 128 -5.91 -6.47 -0.61
CA ARG A 128 -7.11 -5.73 -1.02
C ARG A 128 -8.41 -6.44 -0.68
N THR A 129 -8.35 -7.53 0.09
CA THR A 129 -9.55 -8.20 0.61
C THR A 129 -10.04 -7.46 1.85
N THR A 130 -11.29 -7.03 1.85
CA THR A 130 -11.94 -6.31 2.96
C THR A 130 -13.32 -6.92 3.25
N ALA A 131 -14.00 -6.40 4.27
CA ALA A 131 -15.36 -6.79 4.60
C ALA A 131 -16.30 -6.60 3.41
N LYS A 132 -17.26 -7.50 3.28
CA LYS A 132 -18.28 -7.41 2.23
C LYS A 132 -19.14 -6.16 2.47
N VAL A 133 -19.39 -5.40 1.42
CA VAL A 133 -20.37 -4.31 1.44
C VAL A 133 -21.77 -4.90 1.31
N ASP A 134 -22.64 -4.58 2.25
CA ASP A 134 -24.05 -4.93 2.21
C ASP A 134 -24.75 -4.26 1.03
N GLU A 135 -25.62 -5.02 0.37
CA GLU A 135 -26.37 -4.56 -0.80
C GLU A 135 -25.49 -3.83 -1.84
N LEU A 136 -24.32 -4.40 -2.16
CA LEU A 136 -23.32 -3.79 -3.04
C LEU A 136 -23.90 -3.23 -4.34
N GLY A 137 -24.80 -3.96 -5.01
CA GLY A 137 -25.42 -3.52 -6.26
C GLY A 137 -26.21 -2.20 -6.10
N PRO A 138 -27.26 -2.17 -5.27
CA PRO A 138 -28.00 -0.95 -4.95
C PRO A 138 -27.11 0.19 -4.44
N THR A 139 -26.17 -0.09 -3.54
CA THR A 139 -25.24 0.90 -2.98
C THR A 139 -24.34 1.52 -4.05
N LEU A 140 -23.80 0.71 -4.97
CA LEU A 140 -22.98 1.18 -6.08
C LEU A 140 -23.80 2.05 -7.05
N ALA A 141 -25.00 1.60 -7.42
CA ALA A 141 -25.88 2.34 -8.32
C ALA A 141 -26.30 3.70 -7.72
N GLU A 142 -26.57 3.76 -6.41
CA GLU A 142 -26.84 5.00 -5.70
C GLU A 142 -25.64 5.95 -5.68
N ALA A 143 -24.47 5.44 -5.35
CA ALA A 143 -23.24 6.22 -5.26
C ALA A 143 -22.89 6.87 -6.60
N VAL A 144 -22.98 6.10 -7.68
CA VAL A 144 -22.68 6.57 -9.04
C VAL A 144 -23.74 7.55 -9.55
N ARG A 145 -25.01 7.36 -9.19
CA ARG A 145 -26.09 8.31 -9.55
C ARG A 145 -25.92 9.68 -8.89
N ARG A 146 -25.45 9.73 -7.64
CA ARG A 146 -25.25 10.99 -6.88
C ARG A 146 -23.94 11.71 -7.21
N ARG A 147 -23.02 11.06 -7.91
CA ARG A 147 -21.70 11.62 -8.16
C ARG A 147 -21.68 12.38 -9.48
N ASP A 148 -21.76 13.71 -9.35
CA ASP A 148 -21.53 14.62 -10.47
C ASP A 148 -20.09 14.49 -11.00
N GLY A 149 -19.92 14.67 -12.30
CA GLY A 149 -18.61 14.63 -12.97
C GLY A 149 -18.10 13.25 -13.39
N LEU A 150 -18.82 12.16 -13.08
CA LEU A 150 -18.47 10.84 -13.63
C LEU A 150 -18.77 10.77 -15.13
N PRO A 151 -17.89 10.12 -15.93
CA PRO A 151 -18.17 9.89 -17.33
C PRO A 151 -19.38 8.96 -17.47
N ARG A 152 -20.22 9.19 -18.48
CA ARG A 152 -21.46 8.43 -18.70
C ARG A 152 -21.24 6.91 -18.71
N ILE A 153 -20.10 6.45 -19.21
CA ILE A 153 -19.75 5.03 -19.24
C ILE A 153 -19.65 4.41 -17.85
N ALA A 154 -19.15 5.15 -16.85
CA ALA A 154 -19.08 4.66 -15.47
C ALA A 154 -20.48 4.41 -14.89
N GLN A 155 -21.46 5.26 -15.23
CA GLN A 155 -22.86 5.05 -14.83
C GLN A 155 -23.46 3.81 -15.48
N ALA A 156 -23.26 3.63 -16.79
CA ALA A 156 -23.77 2.48 -17.53
C ALA A 156 -23.19 1.16 -16.98
N VAL A 157 -21.87 1.08 -16.84
CA VAL A 157 -21.17 -0.11 -16.34
C VAL A 157 -21.55 -0.42 -14.89
N ALA A 158 -21.64 0.59 -14.02
CA ALA A 158 -22.03 0.38 -12.62
C ALA A 158 -23.45 -0.19 -12.50
N ILE A 159 -24.40 0.29 -13.30
CA ILE A 159 -25.78 -0.22 -13.30
C ILE A 159 -25.83 -1.64 -13.86
N ALA A 160 -25.08 -1.95 -14.92
CA ALA A 160 -25.00 -3.30 -15.48
C ALA A 160 -24.40 -4.27 -14.44
N ALA A 161 -23.28 -3.92 -13.84
CA ALA A 161 -22.62 -4.71 -12.80
C ALA A 161 -23.51 -4.91 -11.56
N ALA A 162 -24.19 -3.86 -11.10
CA ALA A 162 -25.13 -3.95 -9.97
C ALA A 162 -26.31 -4.91 -10.21
N ARG A 163 -26.69 -5.11 -11.48
CA ARG A 163 -27.74 -6.05 -11.90
C ARG A 163 -27.20 -7.42 -12.31
N ASN A 164 -25.89 -7.66 -12.15
CA ASN A 164 -25.18 -8.85 -12.64
C ASN A 164 -25.39 -9.08 -14.15
N TYR A 165 -25.50 -7.99 -14.92
CA TYR A 165 -25.49 -8.05 -16.37
C TYR A 165 -24.05 -8.03 -16.89
N GLY A 166 -23.84 -8.71 -18.02
CA GLY A 166 -22.57 -8.62 -18.74
C GLY A 166 -22.33 -7.20 -19.24
N VAL A 167 -21.07 -6.78 -19.23
CA VAL A 167 -20.62 -5.51 -19.79
C VAL A 167 -19.97 -5.83 -21.15
N PRO A 168 -20.43 -5.24 -22.26
CA PRO A 168 -19.79 -5.38 -23.56
C PRO A 168 -18.30 -4.96 -23.53
N ASP A 169 -17.45 -5.64 -24.29
CA ASP A 169 -15.99 -5.38 -24.29
C ASP A 169 -15.66 -3.93 -24.64
N ASN A 170 -16.35 -3.34 -25.62
CA ASN A 170 -16.16 -1.93 -26.00
C ASN A 170 -16.54 -0.95 -24.86
N GLU A 171 -17.51 -1.30 -24.02
CA GLU A 171 -17.87 -0.49 -22.85
C GLU A 171 -16.84 -0.63 -21.73
N ALA A 172 -16.29 -1.84 -21.55
CA ALA A 172 -15.21 -2.08 -20.59
C ALA A 172 -13.91 -1.35 -20.99
N GLU A 173 -13.56 -1.37 -22.28
CA GLU A 173 -12.43 -0.62 -22.84
C GLU A 173 -12.60 0.89 -22.64
N LEU A 174 -13.78 1.42 -22.95
CA LEU A 174 -14.06 2.85 -22.75
C LEU A 174 -14.02 3.25 -21.27
N LEU A 175 -14.46 2.38 -20.35
CA LEU A 175 -14.32 2.63 -18.92
C LEU A 175 -12.85 2.68 -18.50
N HIS A 176 -12.02 1.77 -19.02
CA HIS A 176 -10.60 1.73 -18.74
C HIS A 176 -9.86 2.98 -19.27
N GLU A 177 -10.19 3.42 -20.49
CA GLU A 177 -9.69 4.65 -21.08
C GLU A 177 -10.00 5.86 -20.17
N ARG A 178 -11.26 6.04 -19.78
CA ARG A 178 -11.66 7.14 -18.90
C ARG A 178 -11.01 7.09 -17.52
N ALA A 179 -10.83 5.89 -16.96
CA ALA A 179 -10.12 5.74 -15.69
C ALA A 179 -8.65 6.18 -15.81
N THR A 180 -8.01 5.86 -16.93
CA THR A 180 -6.61 6.24 -17.22
C THR A 180 -6.46 7.74 -17.42
N GLU A 181 -7.38 8.38 -18.14
CA GLU A 181 -7.42 9.84 -18.29
C GLU A 181 -7.52 10.56 -16.93
N ILE A 182 -8.41 10.09 -16.06
CA ILE A 182 -8.58 10.66 -14.71
C ILE A 182 -7.33 10.47 -13.87
N GLN A 183 -6.63 9.33 -13.99
CA GLN A 183 -5.39 9.09 -13.27
C GLN A 183 -4.26 10.04 -13.68
N GLN A 184 -4.22 10.46 -14.94
CA GLN A 184 -3.19 11.34 -15.49
C GLN A 184 -3.46 12.84 -15.27
N THR A 185 -4.66 13.18 -14.80
CA THR A 185 -5.11 14.56 -14.58
C THR A 185 -4.76 15.02 -13.16
#